data_AF-A0A4Q6EM71-F1
#
_entry.id   AF-A0A4Q6EM71-F1
#
_cell.length_a   1.000
_cell.length_b   1.000
_cell.length_c   1.000
_cell.angle_alpha   90.00
_cell.angle_beta   90.00
_cell.angle_gamma   90.00
#
_symmetry.space_group_name_H-M   'P 1'
#
loop_
_entity.id
_entity.type
_entity.pdbx_description
1 polymer ?
#
loop_
_entity_poly.entity_id
_entity_poly.type
_entity_poly.pdbx_seq_one_letter_code
_entity_poly.pdbx_strand_id
1 'polypeptide(L)' 'VYRDDAERKHWRAIFLERFAHLGIPVLSNLPVGHGKRNEPLPLGVKARITKAGQLELLEQVVRA' A
#
# COMPACT_ATOMS: atom_id res chain seq x y z
N VAL A 1 -3.72 7.95 -6.03
CA VAL A 1 -2.70 8.72 -6.78
C VAL A 1 -2.64 10.10 -6.16
N TYR A 2 -1.46 10.54 -5.73
CA TYR A 2 -1.29 11.89 -5.20
C TYR A 2 -1.42 12.93 -6.32
N ARG A 3 -2.04 14.06 -6.03
CA ARG A 3 -2.21 15.20 -6.95
C ARG A 3 -0.87 15.83 -7.28
N ASP A 4 -0.01 15.97 -6.27
CA ASP A 4 1.33 16.53 -6.38
C ASP A 4 2.28 15.95 -5.31
N ASP A 5 3.53 16.41 -5.37
CA ASP A 5 4.60 16.00 -4.46
C ASP A 5 4.40 16.52 -3.03
N ALA A 6 3.70 17.63 -2.84
CA ALA A 6 3.44 18.20 -1.52
C ALA A 6 2.42 17.34 -0.76
N GLU A 7 1.34 16.92 -1.41
CA GLU A 7 0.36 15.99 -0.86
C GLU A 7 1.01 14.65 -0.49
N ARG A 8 1.89 14.12 -1.36
CA ARG A 8 2.64 12.89 -1.06
C ARG A 8 3.49 13.03 0.20
N LYS A 9 4.20 14.15 0.36
CA LYS A 9 5.02 14.44 1.55
C LYS A 9 4.16 14.58 2.81
N HIS A 10 3.02 15.25 2.70
CA HIS A 10 2.08 15.44 3.80
C HIS A 10 1.56 14.10 4.35
N TRP A 11 1.06 13.23 3.48
CA TRP A 11 0.59 11.90 3.90
C TRP A 11 1.70 11.03 4.48
N ARG A 12 2.90 11.08 3.89
CA ARG A 12 4.07 10.36 4.44
C ARG A 12 4.41 10.84 5.85
N ALA A 13 4.35 12.15 6.12
CA ALA A 13 4.59 12.69 7.45
C ALA A 13 3.57 12.16 8.47
N ILE A 14 2.28 12.16 8.11
CA ILE A 14 1.22 11.60 8.97
C ILE A 14 1.46 10.12 9.26
N PHE A 15 1.79 9.31 8.25
CA PHE A 15 2.05 7.89 8.48
C PHE A 15 3.26 7.64 9.39
N LEU A 16 4.34 8.42 9.23
CA LEU A 16 5.50 8.32 10.10
C LEU A 16 5.15 8.71 11.54
N GLU A 17 4.45 9.83 11.75
CA GLU A 17 3.99 10.27 13.06
C GLU A 17 3.17 9.17 13.77
N ARG A 18 2.24 8.55 13.04
CA ARG A 18 1.27 7.59 13.61
C ARG A 18 1.82 6.18 13.78
N PHE A 19 2.66 5.68 12.87
CA PHE A 19 3.02 4.26 12.82
C PHE A 19 4.48 3.95 13.12
N ALA A 20 5.40 4.92 12.96
CA ALA A 20 6.84 4.63 13.08
C ALA A 20 7.22 4.18 14.49
N HIS A 21 6.67 4.82 15.52
CA HIS A 21 6.94 4.47 16.92
C HIS A 21 6.37 3.11 17.33
N LEU A 22 5.41 2.57 16.56
CA LEU A 22 4.82 1.24 16.78
C LEU A 22 5.61 0.13 16.05
N GLY A 23 6.63 0.48 15.26
CA GLY A 23 7.36 -0.49 14.44
C GLY A 23 6.50 -1.10 13.32
N ILE A 24 5.38 -0.46 12.95
CA ILE A 24 4.46 -0.96 11.93
C ILE A 24 4.95 -0.49 10.55
N PRO A 25 5.33 -1.41 9.63
CA PRO A 25 5.72 -1.03 8.28
C PRO A 25 4.51 -0.56 7.47
N VAL A 26 4.67 0.56 6.75
CA VAL A 26 3.63 1.12 5.87
C VAL A 26 4.14 1.15 4.44
N LEU A 27 3.46 0.44 3.54
CA LEU A 27 3.63 0.56 2.10
C LEU A 27 2.55 1.50 1.55
N SER A 28 2.96 2.58 0.90
CA SER A 28 2.05 3.55 0.26
C SER A 28 2.25 3.55 -1.26
N ASN A 29 1.41 4.31 -1.97
CA ASN A 29 1.49 4.46 -3.43
C ASN A 29 1.20 3.17 -4.23
N LEU A 30 0.44 2.23 -3.67
CA LEU A 30 -0.12 1.11 -4.43
C LEU A 30 -1.11 1.62 -5.51
N PRO A 31 -1.21 0.96 -6.67
CA PRO A 31 -2.09 1.35 -7.77
C PRO A 31 -3.54 0.94 -7.50
N VAL A 32 -4.09 1.28 -6.34
CA VAL A 32 -5.43 0.90 -5.90
C VAL A 32 -6.25 2.14 -5.51
N GLY A 33 -7.55 2.10 -5.79
CA GLY A 33 -8.48 3.20 -5.50
C GLY A 33 -8.76 4.09 -6.72
N HIS A 34 -8.99 5.38 -6.51
CA HIS A 34 -9.47 6.30 -7.56
C HIS A 34 -8.38 6.83 -8.52
N GLY A 35 -7.25 6.13 -8.64
CA GLY A 35 -6.17 6.51 -9.55
C GLY A 35 -6.47 6.23 -11.02
N LYS A 36 -5.70 6.83 -11.93
CA LYS A 36 -5.75 6.51 -13.38
C LYS A 36 -5.48 5.02 -13.64
N ARG A 37 -4.56 4.42 -12.89
CA ARG A 37 -4.32 2.98 -12.83
C ARG A 37 -4.94 2.48 -11.53
N ASN A 38 -5.94 1.61 -11.65
CA ASN A 38 -6.65 0.99 -10.53
C ASN A 38 -6.64 -0.53 -10.74
N GLU A 39 -5.70 -1.19 -10.09
CA GLU A 39 -5.58 -2.64 -10.12
C GLU A 39 -6.51 -3.28 -9.09
N PRO A 40 -7.12 -4.42 -9.44
CA PRO A 40 -7.91 -5.17 -8.47
C PRO A 40 -6.98 -5.63 -7.34
N LEU A 41 -7.36 -5.31 -6.10
CA LEU A 41 -6.69 -5.79 -4.90
C LEU A 41 -7.55 -6.85 -4.23
N PRO A 42 -7.16 -8.13 -4.29
CA PRO A 42 -7.83 -9.20 -3.57
C PRO A 42 -7.79 -8.96 -2.06
N LEU A 43 -8.96 -8.95 -1.43
CA LEU A 43 -9.11 -8.78 0.02
C LEU A 43 -9.38 -10.13 0.69
N GLY A 44 -8.85 -10.31 1.91
CA GLY A 44 -9.03 -11.53 2.69
C GLY A 44 -8.03 -12.65 2.40
N VAL A 45 -7.07 -12.45 1.49
CA VAL A 45 -5.97 -13.40 1.20
C VAL A 45 -4.69 -13.01 1.93
N LYS A 46 -3.81 -13.99 2.18
CA LYS A 46 -2.48 -13.69 2.73
C LYS A 46 -1.60 -12.98 1.71
N ALA A 47 -0.89 -11.97 2.18
CA ALA A 47 0.05 -11.20 1.39
C ALA A 47 1.32 -10.87 2.20
N ARG A 48 2.39 -10.53 1.50
CA ARG A 48 3.68 -10.11 2.07
C ARG A 48 4.07 -8.74 1.53
N ILE A 49 4.51 -7.85 2.42
CA ILE A 49 5.23 -6.64 2.03
C ILE A 49 6.73 -6.95 2.06
N THR A 50 7.43 -6.72 0.96
CA THR A 50 8.88 -6.97 0.86
C THR A 50 9.69 -5.72 1.23
N LYS A 51 10.97 -5.90 1.59
CA LYS A 51 11.90 -4.78 1.81
C LYS A 51 12.11 -3.92 0.56
N ALA A 52 11.87 -4.48 -0.64
CA ALA A 52 11.94 -3.76 -1.90
C ALA A 52 10.69 -2.87 -2.15
N GLY A 53 9.73 -2.83 -1.22
CA GLY A 53 8.52 -2.03 -1.35
C GLY A 53 7.48 -2.64 -2.29
N GLN A 54 7.38 -3.97 -2.31
CA GLN A 54 6.40 -4.70 -3.11
C GLN A 54 5.34 -5.37 -2.24
N LEU A 55 4.14 -5.52 -2.78
CA LEU A 55 3.06 -6.34 -2.21
C LEU A 55 2.95 -7.63 -3.04
N GLU A 56 3.16 -8.77 -2.39
CA GLU A 56 3.09 -10.10 -3.01
C GLU A 56 1.89 -10.87 -2.44
N LEU A 57 1.06 -11.43 -3.31
CA LEU A 57 -0.03 -12.32 -2.90
C LEU A 57 0.53 -13.73 -2.69
N LEU A 58 0.20 -14.36 -1.56
CA LEU A 58 0.74 -15.66 -1.17
C LEU A 58 -0.25 -16.83 -1.40
N GLU A 59 -1.45 -16.51 -1.86
CA GLU A 59 -2.56 -17.46 -2.01
C GLU A 59 -3.30 -17.21 -3.33
N GLN A 60 -3.92 -18.26 -3.87
CA GLN A 60 -4.74 -18.16 -5.07
C GLN A 60 -6.04 -17.40 -4.76
N VAL A 61 -6.33 -16.38 -5.56
CA VAL A 61 -7.42 -15.42 -5.28
C VAL A 61 -8.77 -15.84 -5.87
N VAL A 62 -8.79 -16.88 -6.70
CA VAL A 62 -9.98 -17.48 -7.30
C VAL A 62 -9.92 -18.99 -7.07
N ARG A 63 -11.01 -19.58 -6.57
CA ARG A 63 -11.16 -21.05 -6.50
C ARG A 63 -11.49 -21.55 -7.91
N ALA A 64 -10.74 -22.55 -8.38
CA ALA A 64 -11.00 -23.21 -9.66
C ALA A 64 -12.30 -24.03 -9.60
#